data_AF-A0A9C9XQD9-F1
#
_entry.id   AF-A0A9C9XQD9-F1
#
_cell.length_a   1.000
_cell.length_b   1.000
_cell.length_c   1.000
_cell.angle_alpha   90.00
_cell.angle_beta   90.00
_cell.angle_gamma   90.00
#
_symmetry.space_group_name_H-M   'P 1'
#
loop_
_entity.id
_entity.type
_entity.pdbx_description
1 polymer ?
#
loop_
_entity_poly.entity_id
_entity_poly.type
_entity_poly.pdbx_seq_one_letter_code
_entity_poly.pdbx_strand_id
1 'polypeptide(L)' 'MSDSLAELTLAIRRFADERDWEQFHSPKNLAMALIVEAGELVEHFQWLSQEESRHLDADQRRAVSL' A
#
# COMPACT_ATOMS: atom_id res chain seq x y z
N MET A 1 11.72 -17.41 12.03
CA MET A 1 11.16 -16.43 11.08
C MET A 1 11.37 -15.08 11.72
N SER A 2 12.22 -14.23 11.14
CA SER A 2 12.32 -12.85 11.62
C SER A 2 10.92 -12.23 11.55
N ASP A 3 10.60 -11.41 12.53
CA ASP A 3 9.30 -10.77 12.59
C ASP A 3 9.23 -9.73 11.46
N SER A 4 8.78 -10.18 10.28
CA SER A 4 8.91 -9.49 8.98
C SER A 4 8.36 -8.07 8.98
N LEU A 5 7.35 -7.81 9.80
CA LEU A 5 6.77 -6.48 9.94
C LEU A 5 7.71 -5.51 10.67
N ALA A 6 8.48 -6.00 11.65
CA ALA A 6 9.47 -5.19 12.35
C ALA A 6 10.62 -4.81 11.40
N GLU A 7 11.07 -5.75 10.56
CA GLU A 7 12.09 -5.49 9.54
C GLU A 7 11.61 -4.48 8.49
N LEU A 8 10.38 -4.63 8.00
CA LEU A 8 9.76 -3.67 7.08
C LEU A 8 9.59 -2.29 7.72
N THR A 9 9.12 -2.22 8.97
CA THR A 9 8.98 -0.96 9.71
C THR A 9 10.32 -0.26 9.84
N LEU A 10 11.39 -1.00 10.14
CA LEU A 10 12.73 -0.44 10.24
C LEU A 10 13.23 0.07 8.87
N ALA A 11 12.95 -0.66 7.79
CA ALA A 11 13.33 -0.23 6.44
C ALA A 11 12.61 1.07 6.03
N ILE A 12 11.31 1.18 6.29
CA ILE A 12 10.52 2.39 6.01
C ILE A 12 11.03 3.58 6.82
N ARG A 13 11.33 3.38 8.11
CA ARG A 13 11.89 4.44 8.97
C ARG A 13 13.22 4.96 8.45
N ARG A 14 14.15 4.07 8.07
CA ARG A 14 15.44 4.50 7.49
C ARG A 14 15.24 5.29 6.20
N PHE A 15 14.32 4.84 5.33
CA PHE A 15 14.02 5.53 4.08
C PHE A 15 13.49 6.96 4.30
N ALA A 16 12.64 7.14 5.31
CA ALA A 16 12.10 8.44 5.69
C ALA A 16 13.17 9.35 6.29
N ASP A 17 13.99 8.83 7.21
CA ASP A 17 15.05 9.56 7.91
C ASP A 17 16.11 10.10 6.93
N GLU A 18 16.54 9.27 5.96
CA GLU A 18 17.45 9.69 4.89
C GLU A 18 16.93 10.88 4.05
N ARG A 19 15.63 11.15 4.10
CA ARG A 19 14.94 12.21 3.33
C ARG A 19 14.41 13.33 4.21
N ASP A 20 14.62 13.27 5.52
CA ASP A 20 14.04 14.19 6.50
C ASP A 20 12.51 14.29 6.37
N TRP A 21 11.84 13.15 6.17
CA TRP A 21 10.39 13.08 5.95
C TRP A 21 9.57 12.94 7.23
N GLU A 22 10.21 12.62 8.36
CA GLU A 22 9.59 12.53 9.69
C GLU A 22 8.76 13.78 10.03
N GLN A 23 9.17 14.97 9.58
CA GLN A 23 8.42 16.22 9.79
C GLN A 23 7.00 16.21 9.18
N PHE A 24 6.77 15.37 8.15
CA PHE A 24 5.46 15.20 7.51
C PHE A 24 4.67 14.02 8.09
N HIS A 25 5.28 13.15 8.90
CA HIS A 25 4.68 11.92 9.43
C HIS A 25 3.84 12.12 10.69
N SER A 26 2.97 13.13 10.70
CA SER A 26 1.95 13.22 11.76
C SER A 26 0.95 12.06 11.64
N PRO A 27 0.31 11.61 12.75
CA PRO A 27 -0.71 10.56 12.69
C PRO A 27 -1.83 10.84 11.68
N LYS A 28 -2.24 12.11 11.56
CA LYS A 28 -3.21 12.56 10.55
C LYS A 28 -2.70 12.30 9.13
N ASN A 29 -1.48 12.71 8.82
CA ASN A 29 -0.93 12.60 7.47
C ASN A 29 -0.73 11.15 7.06
N LEU A 30 -0.22 10.32 7.97
CA LEU A 30 -0.07 8.88 7.72
C LEU A 30 -1.41 8.19 7.49
N ALA A 31 -2.44 8.53 8.28
CA ALA A 31 -3.79 8.00 8.07
C ALA A 31 -4.38 8.43 6.72
N MET A 32 -4.19 9.69 6.31
CA MET A 32 -4.62 10.16 5.00
C MET A 32 -3.88 9.44 3.87
N ALA A 33 -2.55 9.31 3.97
CA ALA A 33 -1.75 8.60 2.97
C ALA A 33 -2.21 7.13 2.82
N LEU A 34 -2.43 6.42 3.92
CA LEU A 34 -2.96 5.05 3.89
C LEU A 34 -4.29 4.96 3.14
N ILE A 35 -5.20 5.91 3.34
CA ILE A 35 -6.48 5.93 2.64
C ILE A 35 -6.32 6.24 1.15
N VAL A 36 -5.36 7.10 0.77
CA VAL A 36 -5.05 7.35 -0.65
C VAL A 36 -4.58 6.05 -1.32
N GLU A 37 -3.61 5.35 -0.73
CA GLU A 37 -3.12 4.07 -1.27
C GLU A 37 -4.22 2.99 -1.33
N ALA A 38 -5.10 2.94 -0.33
CA ALA A 38 -6.26 2.06 -0.37
C ALA A 38 -7.25 2.45 -1.49
N GLY A 39 -7.38 3.74 -1.78
CA GLY A 39 -8.13 4.26 -2.92
C GLY A 39 -7.54 3.79 -4.25
N GLU A 40 -6.22 3.91 -4.43
CA GLU A 40 -5.52 3.42 -5.62
C GLU A 40 -5.73 1.92 -5.83
N LEU A 41 -5.66 1.13 -4.75
CA LEU A 41 -5.99 -0.30 -4.82
C LEU A 41 -7.44 -0.54 -5.29
N VAL A 42 -8.39 0.25 -4.79
CA VAL A 42 -9.81 0.15 -5.17
C VAL A 42 -10.02 0.43 -6.66
N GLU A 43 -9.22 1.31 -7.29
CA GLU A 43 -9.35 1.64 -8.72
C GLU A 43 -9.26 0.40 -9.63
N HIS A 44 -8.50 -0.62 -9.24
CA HIS A 44 -8.39 -1.88 -9.98
C HIS A 44 -9.68 -2.72 -9.95
N PHE A 45 -10.55 -2.50 -8.97
CA PHE A 45 -11.75 -3.30 -8.74
C PHE A 45 -13.06 -2.52 -8.93
N GLN A 46 -13.03 -1.19 -8.98
CA GLN A 46 -14.20 -0.31 -8.88
C GLN A 46 -15.30 -0.58 -9.93
N TRP A 47 -14.95 -1.10 -11.10
CA TRP A 47 -15.90 -1.38 -12.20
C TRP A 47 -16.18 -2.89 -12.38
N LEU A 48 -15.60 -3.74 -11.54
CA LEU A 48 -15.79 -5.18 -11.61
C LEU A 48 -17.02 -5.59 -10.81
N SER A 49 -17.76 -6.57 -11.33
CA SER A 49 -18.69 -7.34 -10.51
C SER A 49 -17.96 -8.15 -9.44
N GLN A 50 -18.72 -8.67 -8.48
CA GLN A 50 -18.17 -9.57 -7.46
C GLN A 50 -17.55 -10.84 -8.08
N GLU A 51 -18.10 -11.34 -9.19
CA GLU A 51 -17.55 -12.51 -9.87
C GLU A 51 -16.24 -12.19 -10.58
N GLU A 52 -16.18 -11.06 -11.30
CA GLU A 52 -14.97 -10.62 -12.02
C GLU A 52 -13.83 -10.31 -11.05
N SER A 53 -14.10 -9.65 -9.91
CA SER A 53 -13.06 -9.36 -8.90
C SER A 53 -12.42 -10.62 -8.29
N ARG A 54 -13.08 -11.79 -8.36
CA ARG A 54 -12.53 -13.09 -7.95
C ARG A 54 -11.79 -13.83 -9.07
N HIS A 55 -12.01 -13.44 -10.32
CA HIS A 55 -11.50 -14.13 -11.51
C HIS A 55 -10.68 -13.19 -12.41
N LEU A 56 -9.82 -12.38 -11.78
CA LEU A 56 -8.88 -11.52 -12.50
C LEU A 56 -8.05 -12.34 -13.51
N ASP A 57 -7.89 -11.79 -14.71
CA ASP A 57 -6.99 -12.38 -15.70
C ASP A 57 -5.51 -12.26 -15.26
N ALA A 58 -4.60 -12.74 -16.10
CA ALA A 58 -3.17 -12.73 -15.76
C ALA A 58 -2.61 -11.31 -15.67
N ASP A 59 -3.12 -10.36 -16.44
CA ASP A 59 -2.60 -9.00 -16.53
C ASP A 59 -3.13 -8.16 -15.37
N GLN A 60 -4.42 -8.29 -15.07
CA GLN A 60 -5.07 -7.71 -13.90
C GLN A 60 -4.45 -8.22 -12.60
N ARG A 61 -4.15 -9.52 -12.49
CA ARG A 61 -3.44 -10.06 -11.32
C ARG A 61 -2.06 -9.46 -11.14
N ARG A 62 -1.30 -9.31 -12.22
CA ARG A 62 0.03 -8.67 -12.15
C ARG A 62 -0.05 -7.21 -11.72
N ALA A 63 -1.12 -6.51 -12.10
CA ALA A 63 -1.31 -5.11 -11.70
C ALA A 63 -1.56 -4.94 -10.18
N VAL A 64 -2.17 -5.92 -9.51
CA VAL A 64 -2.47 -5.87 -8.07
C VAL A 64 -1.55 -6.71 -7.20
N SER A 65 -0.71 -7.55 -7.81
CA SER A 65 0.35 -8.29 -7.11
C SER A 65 1.62 -7.45 -7.07
N LEU A 66 1.77 -6.64 -6.02
CA LEU A 66 3.07 -6.07 -5.65
C LEU A 66 4.08 -7.19 -5.34
#